data_AF-A0A6J4V196-F1
#
_entry.id   AF-A0A6J4V196-F1
#
_cell.length_a   1.000
_cell.length_b   1.000
_cell.length_c   1.000
_cell.angle_alpha   90.00
_cell.angle_beta   90.00
_cell.angle_gamma   90.00
#
_symmetry.space_group_name_H-M   'P 1'
#
loop_
_entity.id
_entity.type
_entity.pdbx_description
1 polymer ?
#
loop_
_entity_poly.entity_id
_entity_poly.type
_entity_poly.pdbx_seq_one_letter_code
_entity_poly.pdbx_strand_id
1 'polypeptide(L)'
;MKNDDWPEELWIVRHAESVGNAARYAALAAGGLTIALPARDPDVPLSERGVEQARALGRWFGGSLSPAPPTAVLTSPYRRTRETTAYLAAAAGWPIFGALETGAPIAGSPAEADGAGDGASIPLIVDERLREKDAGRLEGLTRAGIIERYPAEATAYDHLGKFYYRPPGGESWCDVVLRLRSLVDALRAEHGGGRVLIVTHQVIVVCLRYVLEGLDEASVLDLERPGEVANASVTSYRREGDRLALVSFNIVAPLEAEGAPITAEPSASYPPTPAAEQAATDRGTGVAEEGDHPPGQADVAATAPPERGTTAHSGDSDRESPGDEPPARSGHAAPCVITRRLLARWPLPAADTGDDKEARGRVLIVGGDARVPGGALLAGTAALRAGAGKLQLAVAEAVALAVAVAIPEALVAPLPASPSGAPDPERATALEAYCRAARAIVIGPGLVEPPAAGALVERVVGWMEGGNLVVDATALAGVTEGLGRRLGGRLILTPNAGEMVELLGWSPERVAEDADRAAQTAAEQFGAIVALKGRETRIAEPGGGIYRNRAGNVGLAVSGSGDLLAGIVGGLLARGADPLLATVWAVHLHGLAADILARTVGPLGFLPRELPRLLPGLLATLARPGPRRQ
;
A
#
# COMPACT_ATOMS: atom_id res chain seq x y z
N MET A 1 -7.97 14.83 1.84
CA MET A 1 -8.48 13.49 1.48
C MET A 1 -7.62 12.91 0.38
N LYS A 2 -6.88 11.82 0.61
CA LYS A 2 -6.59 10.93 -0.52
C LYS A 2 -7.87 10.14 -0.73
N ASN A 3 -8.36 10.13 -1.95
CA ASN A 3 -9.49 9.29 -2.33
C ASN A 3 -9.06 7.84 -2.13
N ASP A 4 -9.38 7.23 -0.98
CA ASP A 4 -9.52 5.76 -0.87
C ASP A 4 -10.87 5.38 -1.46
N ASP A 5 -11.03 5.82 -2.69
CA ASP A 5 -12.27 5.83 -3.42
C ASP A 5 -11.96 5.14 -4.73
N TRP A 6 -12.95 4.50 -5.30
CA TRP A 6 -12.75 3.96 -6.63
C TRP A 6 -12.56 5.10 -7.63
N PRO A 7 -11.84 4.87 -8.75
CA PRO A 7 -11.99 5.71 -9.91
C PRO A 7 -13.48 5.92 -10.19
N GLU A 8 -13.86 7.16 -10.49
CA GLU A 8 -15.23 7.47 -10.90
C GLU A 8 -15.63 6.62 -12.10
N GLU A 9 -14.72 6.48 -13.07
CA GLU A 9 -14.84 5.55 -14.20
C GLU A 9 -13.53 4.79 -14.41
N LEU A 10 -13.66 3.51 -14.72
CA LEU A 10 -12.55 2.64 -15.08
C LEU A 10 -12.86 1.95 -16.42
N TRP A 11 -12.01 2.14 -17.40
CA TRP A 11 -12.03 1.40 -18.66
C TRP A 11 -10.87 0.44 -18.71
N ILE A 12 -11.15 -0.81 -19.08
CA ILE A 12 -10.15 -1.85 -19.30
C ILE A 12 -10.27 -2.25 -20.77
N VAL A 13 -9.21 -1.98 -21.53
CA VAL A 13 -9.10 -2.24 -22.94
C VAL A 13 -8.19 -3.44 -23.16
N ARG A 14 -8.69 -4.46 -23.88
CA ARG A 14 -7.81 -5.47 -24.46
C ARG A 14 -7.07 -4.83 -25.64
N HIS A 15 -5.76 -5.04 -25.74
CA HIS A 15 -4.98 -4.53 -26.86
C HIS A 15 -5.59 -4.93 -28.22
N ALA A 16 -5.37 -4.08 -29.22
CA ALA A 16 -5.78 -4.35 -30.59
C ALA A 16 -5.02 -5.56 -31.17
N GLU A 17 -5.45 -6.07 -32.33
CA GLU A 17 -4.84 -7.25 -32.92
C GLU A 17 -3.32 -7.10 -33.09
N SER A 18 -2.56 -8.07 -32.58
CA SER A 18 -1.11 -8.15 -32.80
C SER A 18 -0.76 -9.12 -33.92
N VAL A 19 0.45 -8.97 -34.47
CA VAL A 19 0.99 -9.97 -35.40
C VAL A 19 1.05 -11.35 -34.75
N GLY A 20 1.25 -11.41 -33.42
CA GLY A 20 1.19 -12.66 -32.65
C GLY A 20 -0.19 -13.27 -32.62
N ASN A 21 -1.26 -12.46 -32.48
CA ASN A 21 -2.62 -12.98 -32.59
C ASN A 21 -2.87 -13.55 -33.99
N ALA A 22 -2.54 -12.78 -35.05
CA ALA A 22 -2.65 -13.22 -36.45
C ALA A 22 -1.88 -14.53 -36.70
N ALA A 23 -0.64 -14.63 -36.23
CA ALA A 23 0.17 -15.84 -36.33
C ALA A 23 -0.46 -17.03 -35.59
N ARG A 24 -1.08 -16.80 -34.44
CA ARG A 24 -1.81 -17.84 -33.71
C ARG A 24 -3.04 -18.32 -34.47
N TYR A 25 -3.84 -17.40 -35.02
CA TYR A 25 -4.98 -17.76 -35.88
C TYR A 25 -4.53 -18.60 -37.07
N ALA A 26 -3.47 -18.18 -37.77
CA ALA A 26 -2.93 -18.91 -38.90
C ALA A 26 -2.43 -20.31 -38.50
N ALA A 27 -1.71 -20.41 -37.37
CA ALA A 27 -1.24 -21.69 -36.85
C ALA A 27 -2.40 -22.63 -36.50
N LEU A 28 -3.43 -22.14 -35.80
CA LEU A 28 -4.61 -22.94 -35.46
C LEU A 28 -5.39 -23.38 -36.70
N ALA A 29 -5.60 -22.48 -37.67
CA ALA A 29 -6.29 -22.80 -38.93
C ALA A 29 -5.53 -23.84 -39.76
N ALA A 30 -4.20 -23.84 -39.71
CA ALA A 30 -3.35 -24.81 -40.37
C ALA A 30 -3.12 -26.11 -39.57
N GLY A 31 -3.67 -26.23 -38.36
CA GLY A 31 -3.38 -27.35 -37.45
C GLY A 31 -1.92 -27.41 -37.00
N GLY A 32 -1.20 -26.29 -37.06
CA GLY A 32 0.22 -26.20 -36.71
C GLY A 32 0.49 -26.40 -35.21
N LEU A 33 1.65 -26.95 -34.90
CA LEU A 33 2.09 -27.20 -33.52
C LEU A 33 2.69 -25.96 -32.83
N THR A 34 3.19 -25.01 -33.63
CA THR A 34 3.92 -23.83 -33.15
C THR A 34 3.33 -22.55 -33.72
N ILE A 35 3.34 -21.50 -32.94
CA ILE A 35 2.96 -20.15 -33.34
C ILE A 35 4.24 -19.44 -33.80
N ALA A 36 4.26 -19.01 -35.07
CA ALA A 36 5.40 -18.31 -35.64
C ALA A 36 5.41 -16.83 -35.21
N LEU A 37 5.95 -16.56 -34.01
CA LEU A 37 6.11 -15.19 -33.53
C LEU A 37 7.29 -14.50 -34.24
N PRO A 38 7.13 -13.24 -34.70
CA PRO A 38 8.18 -12.52 -35.43
C PRO A 38 9.29 -11.95 -34.52
N ALA A 39 9.10 -11.98 -33.20
CA ALA A 39 10.00 -11.44 -32.19
C ALA A 39 9.75 -12.14 -30.84
N ARG A 40 10.48 -11.75 -29.78
CA ARG A 40 10.13 -12.13 -28.40
C ARG A 40 8.69 -11.67 -28.11
N ASP A 41 7.90 -12.45 -27.38
CA ASP A 41 6.48 -12.12 -27.14
C ASP A 41 6.24 -10.67 -26.62
N PRO A 42 7.03 -10.15 -25.66
CA PRO A 42 6.88 -8.75 -25.21
C PRO A 42 7.11 -7.70 -26.30
N ASP A 43 7.86 -8.03 -27.35
CA ASP A 43 8.25 -7.12 -28.45
C ASP A 43 7.36 -7.27 -29.69
N VAL A 44 6.35 -8.13 -29.66
CA VAL A 44 5.43 -8.35 -30.79
C VAL A 44 4.60 -7.09 -31.05
N PRO A 45 4.64 -6.52 -32.26
CA PRO A 45 3.88 -5.31 -32.61
C PRO A 45 2.41 -5.60 -32.93
N LEU A 46 1.63 -4.52 -33.07
CA LEU A 46 0.32 -4.57 -33.70
C LEU A 46 0.40 -5.01 -35.18
N SER A 47 -0.65 -5.67 -35.66
CA SER A 47 -0.86 -5.85 -37.10
C SER A 47 -1.38 -4.53 -37.73
N GLU A 48 -1.39 -4.43 -39.06
CA GLU A 48 -2.01 -3.27 -39.75
C GLU A 48 -3.48 -3.09 -39.32
N ARG A 49 -4.22 -4.20 -39.26
CA ARG A 49 -5.59 -4.24 -38.73
C ARG A 49 -5.65 -3.80 -37.27
N GLY A 50 -4.69 -4.19 -36.44
CA GLY A 50 -4.59 -3.74 -35.06
C GLY A 50 -4.40 -2.24 -34.92
N VAL A 51 -3.62 -1.62 -35.80
CA VAL A 51 -3.46 -0.15 -35.84
C VAL A 51 -4.79 0.53 -36.18
N GLU A 52 -5.54 0.00 -37.15
CA GLU A 52 -6.87 0.51 -37.50
C GLU A 52 -7.87 0.38 -36.35
N GLN A 53 -7.89 -0.78 -35.68
CA GLN A 53 -8.71 -1.03 -34.50
C GLN A 53 -8.38 -0.03 -33.37
N ALA A 54 -7.09 0.20 -33.08
CA ALA A 54 -6.68 1.14 -32.04
C ALA A 54 -7.09 2.59 -32.37
N ARG A 55 -6.98 3.00 -33.64
CA ARG A 55 -7.44 4.33 -34.09
C ARG A 55 -8.95 4.48 -34.03
N ALA A 56 -9.71 3.45 -34.43
CA ALA A 56 -11.16 3.44 -34.33
C ALA A 56 -11.62 3.54 -32.88
N LEU A 57 -10.95 2.82 -31.98
CA LEU A 57 -11.19 2.93 -30.55
C LEU A 57 -10.91 4.34 -30.02
N GLY A 58 -9.82 4.99 -30.47
CA GLY A 58 -9.53 6.38 -30.12
C GLY A 58 -10.58 7.36 -30.62
N ARG A 59 -11.05 7.22 -31.87
CA ARG A 59 -12.15 8.06 -32.40
C ARG A 59 -13.44 7.88 -31.62
N TRP A 60 -13.76 6.65 -31.23
CA TRP A 60 -14.92 6.35 -30.39
C TRP A 60 -14.83 7.04 -29.01
N PHE A 61 -13.65 7.02 -28.39
CA PHE A 61 -13.38 7.76 -27.16
C PHE A 61 -13.34 9.29 -27.34
N GLY A 62 -12.96 9.79 -28.52
CA GLY A 62 -12.87 11.23 -28.82
C GLY A 62 -14.16 11.86 -29.39
N GLY A 63 -15.15 11.06 -29.76
CA GLY A 63 -16.39 11.51 -30.39
C GLY A 63 -17.37 12.20 -29.44
N SER A 64 -18.37 12.91 -30.01
CA SER A 64 -19.37 13.74 -29.32
C SER A 64 -20.39 12.99 -28.43
N LEU A 65 -20.19 11.69 -28.20
CA LEU A 65 -20.97 10.83 -27.30
C LEU A 65 -20.14 10.30 -26.12
N SER A 66 -18.85 10.66 -26.02
CA SER A 66 -17.93 10.06 -25.06
C SER A 66 -17.72 10.87 -23.76
N PRO A 67 -17.46 10.18 -22.63
CA PRO A 67 -17.14 10.79 -21.34
C PRO A 67 -15.85 11.63 -21.42
N ALA A 68 -15.69 12.54 -20.47
CA ALA A 68 -14.49 13.39 -20.35
C ALA A 68 -13.19 12.56 -20.41
N PRO A 69 -12.08 13.11 -20.95
CA PRO A 69 -10.82 12.38 -21.13
C PRO A 69 -10.33 11.73 -19.84
N PRO A 70 -9.60 10.60 -19.91
CA PRO A 70 -9.06 9.94 -18.73
C PRO A 70 -8.11 10.87 -18.00
N THR A 71 -8.11 10.78 -16.68
CA THR A 71 -7.15 11.48 -15.83
C THR A 71 -5.84 10.71 -15.70
N ALA A 72 -5.81 9.43 -16.09
CA ALA A 72 -4.60 8.61 -16.20
C ALA A 72 -4.79 7.44 -17.16
N VAL A 73 -3.71 7.03 -17.82
CA VAL A 73 -3.65 5.83 -18.66
C VAL A 73 -2.58 4.88 -18.12
N LEU A 74 -2.96 3.65 -17.81
CA LEU A 74 -2.04 2.57 -17.45
C LEU A 74 -1.94 1.61 -18.62
N THR A 75 -0.74 1.12 -18.93
CA THR A 75 -0.51 0.12 -19.97
C THR A 75 0.43 -0.96 -19.48
N SER A 76 0.23 -2.18 -19.97
CA SER A 76 1.27 -3.21 -19.91
C SER A 76 2.56 -2.75 -20.61
N PRO A 77 3.74 -3.23 -20.16
CA PRO A 77 5.03 -2.96 -20.80
C PRO A 77 5.16 -3.49 -22.23
N TYR A 78 4.30 -4.42 -22.64
CA TYR A 78 4.40 -5.09 -23.92
C TYR A 78 4.15 -4.12 -25.08
N ARG A 79 4.84 -4.34 -26.20
CA ARG A 79 4.81 -3.44 -27.34
C ARG A 79 3.40 -3.26 -27.91
N ARG A 80 2.65 -4.34 -28.10
CA ARG A 80 1.26 -4.32 -28.61
C ARG A 80 0.30 -3.47 -27.76
N THR A 81 0.43 -3.48 -26.43
CA THR A 81 -0.40 -2.65 -25.54
C THR A 81 0.03 -1.19 -25.62
N ARG A 82 1.34 -0.91 -25.61
CA ARG A 82 1.87 0.46 -25.76
C ARG A 82 1.50 1.09 -27.10
N GLU A 83 1.59 0.33 -28.20
CA GLU A 83 1.17 0.79 -29.53
C GLU A 83 -0.35 1.02 -29.58
N THR A 84 -1.15 0.14 -28.97
CA THR A 84 -2.61 0.34 -28.85
C THR A 84 -2.90 1.65 -28.13
N THR A 85 -2.26 1.90 -26.99
CA THR A 85 -2.40 3.14 -26.22
C THR A 85 -2.00 4.37 -27.04
N ALA A 86 -0.88 4.33 -27.76
CA ALA A 86 -0.39 5.45 -28.54
C ALA A 86 -1.35 5.82 -29.69
N TYR A 87 -1.80 4.83 -30.48
CA TYR A 87 -2.72 5.08 -31.58
C TYR A 87 -4.11 5.50 -31.11
N LEU A 88 -4.59 4.93 -30.00
CA LEU A 88 -5.85 5.32 -29.37
C LEU A 88 -5.78 6.77 -28.90
N ALA A 89 -4.78 7.13 -28.10
CA ALA A 89 -4.64 8.48 -27.55
C ALA A 89 -4.50 9.54 -28.65
N ALA A 90 -3.70 9.24 -29.70
CA ALA A 90 -3.57 10.12 -30.85
C ALA A 90 -4.90 10.35 -31.57
N ALA A 91 -5.67 9.28 -31.83
CA ALA A 91 -6.96 9.38 -32.50
C ALA A 91 -8.07 10.01 -31.62
N ALA A 92 -7.95 9.92 -30.29
CA ALA A 92 -8.84 10.56 -29.33
C ALA A 92 -8.51 12.04 -29.08
N GLY A 93 -7.38 12.55 -29.60
CA GLY A 93 -6.90 13.90 -29.32
C GLY A 93 -6.39 14.07 -27.88
N TRP A 94 -5.91 13.00 -27.26
CA TRP A 94 -5.45 12.98 -25.87
C TRP A 94 -3.93 13.17 -25.79
N PRO A 95 -3.43 14.31 -25.29
CA PRO A 95 -2.00 14.52 -25.12
C PRO A 95 -1.48 13.70 -23.93
N ILE A 96 -0.90 12.53 -24.20
CA ILE A 96 -0.31 11.66 -23.17
C ILE A 96 1.17 11.96 -22.91
N PHE A 97 1.63 11.90 -21.66
CA PHE A 97 3.03 12.11 -21.27
C PHE A 97 3.50 11.04 -20.26
N GLY A 98 4.66 10.41 -20.50
CA GLY A 98 5.21 9.36 -19.62
C GLY A 98 6.58 8.84 -20.07
N ALA A 99 7.35 8.29 -19.13
CA ALA A 99 8.70 7.78 -19.35
C ALA A 99 8.69 6.51 -20.22
N LEU A 100 9.04 6.64 -21.50
CA LEU A 100 9.39 5.49 -22.33
C LEU A 100 10.82 5.08 -21.97
N GLU A 101 11.01 3.91 -21.34
CA GLU A 101 12.35 3.30 -21.09
C GLU A 101 13.09 2.88 -22.38
N THR A 102 12.63 3.30 -23.54
CA THR A 102 13.29 3.03 -24.82
C THR A 102 13.15 4.30 -25.65
N GLY A 103 14.28 4.96 -25.93
CA GLY A 103 14.39 6.21 -26.68
C GLY A 103 14.01 6.10 -28.17
N ALA A 104 12.89 5.44 -28.49
CA ALA A 104 12.25 5.52 -29.78
C ALA A 104 11.13 6.58 -29.71
N PRO A 105 11.13 7.59 -30.59
CA PRO A 105 10.00 8.51 -30.69
C PRO A 105 8.73 7.74 -31.01
N ILE A 106 7.61 8.14 -30.41
CA ILE A 106 6.29 7.69 -30.80
C ILE A 106 6.09 8.15 -32.25
N ALA A 107 5.98 7.21 -33.19
CA ALA A 107 5.56 7.54 -34.55
C ALA A 107 4.14 8.15 -34.47
N GLY A 108 4.05 9.45 -34.78
CA GLY A 108 2.80 10.22 -34.72
C GLY A 108 2.76 11.34 -33.66
N SER A 109 3.87 11.70 -33.02
CA SER A 109 3.96 13.02 -32.36
C SER A 109 3.80 14.11 -33.44
N PRO A 110 2.88 15.08 -33.28
CA PRO A 110 2.88 16.25 -34.13
C PRO A 110 4.14 17.06 -33.78
N ALA A 111 5.22 16.79 -34.52
CA ALA A 111 6.14 17.85 -34.87
C ALA A 111 5.29 18.85 -35.68
N GLU A 112 5.29 20.12 -35.25
CA GLU A 112 4.54 21.24 -35.84
C GLU A 112 3.09 21.40 -35.32
N ALA A 113 2.96 21.94 -34.12
CA ALA A 113 1.83 22.79 -33.75
C ALA A 113 2.32 23.91 -32.83
N ASP A 114 3.02 24.88 -33.44
CA ASP A 114 3.14 26.21 -32.85
C ASP A 114 1.73 26.81 -32.75
N GLY A 115 1.19 26.82 -31.53
CA GLY A 115 -0.08 27.46 -31.20
C GLY A 115 -1.30 26.52 -31.19
N ALA A 116 -1.51 25.81 -30.09
CA ALA A 116 -2.82 25.27 -29.69
C ALA A 116 -2.91 25.18 -28.16
N GLY A 117 -4.09 25.47 -27.62
CA GLY A 117 -4.30 25.94 -26.25
C GLY A 117 -4.11 24.95 -25.10
N ASP A 118 -4.39 25.51 -23.92
CA ASP A 118 -4.38 25.06 -22.51
C ASP A 118 -4.82 23.59 -22.19
N GLY A 119 -4.33 22.60 -22.93
CA GLY A 119 -4.69 21.19 -22.81
C GLY A 119 -3.84 20.46 -21.77
N ALA A 120 -4.42 20.17 -20.60
CA ALA A 120 -3.77 19.38 -19.56
C ALA A 120 -3.34 17.98 -20.07
N SER A 121 -2.05 17.67 -19.97
CA SER A 121 -1.49 16.37 -20.40
C SER A 121 -1.92 15.21 -19.49
N ILE A 122 -2.26 14.06 -20.08
CA ILE A 122 -2.70 12.84 -19.38
C ILE A 122 -1.47 11.95 -19.06
N PRO A 123 -1.25 11.54 -17.79
CA PRO A 123 -0.11 10.70 -17.44
C PRO A 123 -0.25 9.29 -18.03
N LEU A 124 0.80 8.80 -18.69
CA LEU A 124 0.96 7.42 -19.13
C LEU A 124 1.87 6.66 -18.16
N ILE A 125 1.34 5.59 -17.58
CA ILE A 125 2.01 4.73 -16.60
C ILE A 125 2.20 3.35 -17.24
N VAL A 126 3.45 2.91 -17.36
CA VAL A 126 3.75 1.53 -17.72
C VAL A 126 3.82 0.70 -16.44
N ASP A 127 2.98 -0.32 -16.32
CA ASP A 127 2.88 -1.15 -15.12
C ASP A 127 3.15 -2.62 -15.43
N GLU A 128 4.23 -3.16 -14.86
CA GLU A 128 4.61 -4.57 -15.00
C GLU A 128 3.52 -5.54 -14.53
N ARG A 129 2.68 -5.14 -13.57
CA ARG A 129 1.57 -5.97 -13.08
C ARG A 129 0.47 -6.16 -14.13
N LEU A 130 0.51 -5.44 -15.24
CA LEU A 130 -0.39 -5.60 -16.39
C LEU A 130 0.19 -6.48 -17.50
N ARG A 131 1.42 -7.01 -17.38
CA ARG A 131 1.99 -7.90 -18.41
C ARG A 131 1.14 -9.15 -18.63
N GLU A 132 1.26 -9.75 -19.81
CA GLU A 132 0.56 -11.00 -20.17
C GLU A 132 0.94 -12.13 -19.19
N LYS A 133 0.05 -13.12 -19.06
CA LYS A 133 0.34 -14.34 -18.31
C LYS A 133 1.51 -15.09 -18.95
N ASP A 134 2.54 -15.36 -18.16
CA ASP A 134 3.70 -16.13 -18.63
C ASP A 134 3.30 -17.59 -18.91
N ALA A 135 3.53 -18.07 -20.14
CA ALA A 135 3.29 -19.47 -20.52
C ALA A 135 4.49 -20.38 -20.22
N GLY A 136 5.61 -19.81 -19.75
CA GLY A 136 6.82 -20.52 -19.40
C GLY A 136 7.35 -21.34 -20.58
N ARG A 137 7.66 -22.61 -20.33
CA ARG A 137 8.15 -23.53 -21.37
C ARG A 137 7.14 -23.78 -22.50
N LEU A 138 5.86 -23.48 -22.31
CA LEU A 138 4.81 -23.70 -23.31
C LEU A 138 4.63 -22.51 -24.27
N GLU A 139 5.43 -21.45 -24.12
CA GLU A 139 5.40 -20.26 -24.97
C GLU A 139 5.54 -20.61 -26.45
N GLY A 140 4.72 -19.98 -27.29
CA GLY A 140 4.72 -20.21 -28.74
C GLY A 140 4.20 -21.58 -29.20
N LEU A 141 3.58 -22.39 -28.34
CA LEU A 141 2.94 -23.66 -28.73
C LEU A 141 1.42 -23.53 -28.86
N THR A 142 0.85 -24.24 -29.83
CA THR A 142 -0.59 -24.49 -29.85
C THR A 142 -0.93 -25.64 -28.91
N ARG A 143 -2.22 -25.87 -28.60
CA ARG A 143 -2.62 -27.02 -27.79
C ARG A 143 -2.17 -28.35 -28.40
N ALA A 144 -2.25 -28.50 -29.72
CA ALA A 144 -1.74 -29.67 -30.43
C ALA A 144 -0.22 -29.81 -30.23
N GLY A 145 0.52 -28.70 -30.29
CA GLY A 145 1.96 -28.69 -29.99
C GLY A 145 2.30 -29.06 -28.55
N ILE A 146 1.49 -28.63 -27.57
CA ILE A 146 1.66 -29.01 -26.17
C ILE A 146 1.40 -30.51 -25.99
N ILE A 147 0.32 -31.05 -26.55
CA ILE A 147 0.00 -32.48 -26.48
C ILE A 147 1.13 -33.32 -27.10
N GLU A 148 1.64 -32.91 -28.27
CA GLU A 148 2.70 -33.62 -28.98
C GLU A 148 4.04 -33.57 -28.23
N ARG A 149 4.46 -32.38 -27.75
CA ARG A 149 5.81 -32.17 -27.20
C ARG A 149 5.91 -32.38 -25.69
N TYR A 150 4.82 -32.12 -24.98
CA TYR A 150 4.74 -32.13 -23.52
C TYR A 150 3.44 -32.83 -23.05
N PRO A 151 3.23 -34.12 -23.36
CA PRO A 151 1.98 -34.82 -23.05
C PRO A 151 1.67 -34.84 -21.55
N ALA A 152 2.69 -34.94 -20.69
CA ALA A 152 2.51 -34.86 -19.23
C ALA A 152 1.93 -33.50 -18.78
N GLU A 153 2.33 -32.41 -19.44
CA GLU A 153 1.80 -31.07 -19.16
C GLU A 153 0.37 -30.92 -19.67
N ALA A 154 0.03 -31.50 -20.82
CA ALA A 154 -1.35 -31.56 -21.29
C ALA A 154 -2.26 -32.32 -20.32
N THR A 155 -1.81 -33.47 -19.80
CA THR A 155 -2.55 -34.23 -18.78
C THR A 155 -2.68 -33.46 -17.46
N ALA A 156 -1.62 -32.79 -17.00
CA ALA A 156 -1.66 -31.97 -15.80
C ALA A 156 -2.65 -30.80 -15.96
N TYR A 157 -2.69 -30.16 -17.12
CA TYR A 157 -3.68 -29.14 -17.46
C TYR A 157 -5.11 -29.70 -17.40
N ASP A 158 -5.35 -30.88 -17.97
CA ASP A 158 -6.68 -31.50 -17.98
C ASP A 158 -7.17 -31.89 -16.58
N HIS A 159 -6.25 -32.25 -15.69
CA HIS A 159 -6.57 -32.59 -14.30
C HIS A 159 -6.78 -31.36 -13.41
N LEU A 160 -5.91 -30.35 -13.51
CA LEU A 160 -5.93 -29.17 -12.64
C LEU A 160 -6.88 -28.07 -13.15
N GLY A 161 -7.19 -28.07 -14.44
CA GLY A 161 -7.98 -27.03 -15.07
C GLY A 161 -7.21 -25.72 -15.28
N LYS A 162 -7.83 -24.86 -16.09
CA LYS A 162 -7.25 -23.60 -16.58
C LYS A 162 -6.88 -22.61 -15.47
N PHE A 163 -7.64 -22.60 -14.38
CA PHE A 163 -7.48 -21.65 -13.28
C PHE A 163 -6.24 -21.95 -12.44
N TYR A 164 -6.04 -23.21 -12.07
CA TYR A 164 -4.95 -23.63 -11.17
C TYR A 164 -3.68 -24.09 -11.88
N TYR A 165 -3.77 -24.55 -13.13
CA TYR A 165 -2.60 -25.08 -13.82
C TYR A 165 -1.51 -24.01 -13.99
N ARG A 166 -0.30 -24.35 -13.53
CA ARG A 166 0.90 -23.53 -13.66
C ARG A 166 1.92 -24.26 -14.56
N PRO A 167 2.21 -23.74 -15.77
CA PRO A 167 3.21 -24.36 -16.63
C PRO A 167 4.61 -24.21 -16.03
N PRO A 168 5.54 -25.14 -16.35
CA PRO A 168 6.92 -25.04 -15.89
C PRO A 168 7.56 -23.70 -16.27
N GLY A 169 7.96 -22.93 -15.25
CA GLY A 169 8.56 -21.61 -15.42
C GLY A 169 7.59 -20.47 -15.75
N GLY A 170 6.27 -20.72 -15.78
CA GLY A 170 5.26 -19.69 -16.04
C GLY A 170 4.31 -19.45 -14.87
N GLU A 171 3.13 -18.91 -15.18
CA GLU A 171 2.11 -18.45 -14.23
C GLU A 171 0.78 -19.20 -14.37
N SER A 172 0.13 -19.47 -13.24
CA SER A 172 -1.30 -19.81 -13.15
C SER A 172 -2.17 -18.55 -13.14
N TRP A 173 -3.50 -18.69 -13.26
CA TRP A 173 -4.41 -17.56 -13.06
C TRP A 173 -4.37 -17.05 -11.63
N CYS A 174 -4.16 -17.93 -10.64
CA CYS A 174 -3.94 -17.54 -9.24
C CYS A 174 -2.74 -16.59 -9.09
N ASP A 175 -1.63 -16.88 -9.76
CA ASP A 175 -0.43 -16.02 -9.75
C ASP A 175 -0.72 -14.64 -10.36
N VAL A 176 -1.48 -14.61 -11.46
CA VAL A 176 -1.93 -13.37 -12.11
C VAL A 176 -2.85 -12.57 -11.18
N VAL A 177 -3.85 -13.22 -10.59
CA VAL A 177 -4.79 -12.60 -9.65
C VAL A 177 -4.06 -11.96 -8.47
N LEU A 178 -3.03 -12.63 -7.92
CA LEU A 178 -2.24 -12.09 -6.82
C LEU A 178 -1.56 -10.76 -7.18
N ARG A 179 -0.93 -10.64 -8.35
CA ARG A 179 -0.34 -9.37 -8.79
C ARG A 179 -1.39 -8.31 -9.16
N LEU A 180 -2.55 -8.72 -9.66
CA LEU A 180 -3.63 -7.79 -10.00
C LEU A 180 -4.35 -7.23 -8.77
N ARG A 181 -4.43 -7.97 -7.66
CA ARG A 181 -4.93 -7.42 -6.39
C ARG A 181 -4.10 -6.21 -5.94
N SER A 182 -2.77 -6.30 -6.07
CA SER A 182 -1.88 -5.15 -5.80
C SER A 182 -2.13 -3.97 -6.75
N LEU A 183 -2.44 -4.24 -8.03
CA LEU A 183 -2.81 -3.19 -8.98
C LEU A 183 -4.14 -2.53 -8.59
N VAL A 184 -5.15 -3.31 -8.21
CA VAL A 184 -6.46 -2.81 -7.78
C VAL A 184 -6.34 -1.92 -6.55
N ASP A 185 -5.50 -2.28 -5.59
CA ASP A 185 -5.19 -1.42 -4.44
C ASP A 185 -4.56 -0.08 -4.88
N ALA A 186 -3.67 -0.10 -5.87
CA ALA A 186 -3.07 1.12 -6.42
C ALA A 186 -4.10 1.98 -7.17
N LEU A 187 -5.03 1.37 -7.91
CA LEU A 187 -6.12 2.08 -8.57
C LEU A 187 -6.96 2.89 -7.58
N ARG A 188 -7.34 2.27 -6.46
CA ARG A 188 -8.07 2.96 -5.38
C ARG A 188 -7.22 4.06 -4.75
N ALA A 189 -5.98 3.76 -4.41
CA ALA A 189 -5.13 4.69 -3.66
C ALA A 189 -4.65 5.92 -4.47
N GLU A 190 -4.49 5.78 -5.79
CA GLU A 190 -3.82 6.76 -6.65
C GLU A 190 -4.76 7.44 -7.64
N HIS A 191 -5.90 6.80 -7.96
CA HIS A 191 -6.80 7.26 -9.01
C HIS A 191 -8.26 7.39 -8.58
N GLY A 192 -8.54 7.39 -7.28
CA GLY A 192 -9.89 7.57 -6.77
C GLY A 192 -10.52 8.89 -7.21
N GLY A 193 -11.80 8.85 -7.59
CA GLY A 193 -12.54 9.99 -8.18
C GLY A 193 -12.03 10.43 -9.56
N GLY A 194 -11.02 9.74 -10.13
CA GLY A 194 -10.52 9.99 -11.47
C GLY A 194 -11.20 9.10 -12.52
N ARG A 195 -10.80 9.28 -13.77
CA ARG A 195 -11.20 8.42 -14.89
C ARG A 195 -9.97 7.68 -15.41
N VAL A 196 -9.94 6.37 -15.29
CA VAL A 196 -8.73 5.58 -15.57
C VAL A 196 -8.95 4.71 -16.78
N LEU A 197 -8.00 4.75 -17.72
CA LEU A 197 -7.93 3.79 -18.82
C LEU A 197 -6.78 2.81 -18.58
N ILE A 198 -7.06 1.52 -18.65
CA ILE A 198 -6.07 0.44 -18.61
C ILE A 198 -6.02 -0.22 -19.98
N VAL A 199 -4.84 -0.37 -20.57
CA VAL A 199 -4.64 -1.15 -21.82
C VAL A 199 -3.79 -2.38 -21.51
N THR A 200 -4.37 -3.56 -21.71
CA THR A 200 -3.81 -4.83 -21.24
C THR A 200 -4.19 -6.01 -22.15
N HIS A 201 -3.98 -7.24 -21.69
CA HIS A 201 -4.20 -8.48 -22.42
C HIS A 201 -5.43 -9.24 -21.96
N GLN A 202 -5.86 -10.23 -22.74
CA GLN A 202 -7.14 -10.95 -22.54
C GLN A 202 -7.27 -11.53 -21.12
N VAL A 203 -6.32 -12.37 -20.70
CA VAL A 203 -6.34 -13.01 -19.37
C VAL A 203 -6.36 -11.96 -18.27
N ILE A 204 -5.67 -10.84 -18.47
CA ILE A 204 -5.61 -9.75 -17.49
C ILE A 204 -6.96 -9.04 -17.35
N VAL A 205 -7.70 -8.82 -18.45
CA VAL A 205 -9.08 -8.30 -18.38
C VAL A 205 -9.94 -9.20 -17.52
N VAL A 206 -9.92 -10.50 -17.78
CA VAL A 206 -10.77 -11.49 -17.11
C VAL A 206 -10.38 -11.66 -15.63
N CYS A 207 -9.08 -11.73 -15.32
CA CYS A 207 -8.62 -11.77 -13.93
C CYS A 207 -8.87 -10.45 -13.18
N LEU A 208 -8.89 -9.30 -13.86
CA LEU A 208 -9.35 -8.05 -13.24
C LEU A 208 -10.83 -8.12 -12.88
N ARG A 209 -11.68 -8.70 -13.74
CA ARG A 209 -13.11 -8.93 -13.40
C ARG A 209 -13.26 -9.82 -12.16
N TYR A 210 -12.49 -10.91 -12.08
CA TYR A 210 -12.47 -11.78 -10.90
C TYR A 210 -12.18 -11.01 -9.61
N VAL A 211 -11.19 -10.10 -9.64
CA VAL A 211 -10.81 -9.31 -8.47
C VAL A 211 -11.82 -8.19 -8.16
N LEU A 212 -12.29 -7.47 -9.18
CA LEU A 212 -13.16 -6.30 -9.01
C LEU A 212 -14.59 -6.68 -8.63
N GLU A 213 -15.11 -7.78 -9.19
CA GLU A 213 -16.49 -8.22 -9.00
C GLU A 213 -16.63 -9.32 -7.93
N GLY A 214 -15.52 -9.86 -7.43
CA GLY A 214 -15.53 -10.94 -6.44
C GLY A 214 -16.12 -12.25 -7.00
N LEU A 215 -15.84 -12.55 -8.27
CA LEU A 215 -16.35 -13.74 -8.96
C LEU A 215 -15.76 -15.02 -8.34
N ASP A 216 -16.52 -16.11 -8.44
CA ASP A 216 -15.98 -17.45 -8.20
C ASP A 216 -15.27 -18.01 -9.46
N GLU A 217 -14.64 -19.18 -9.31
CA GLU A 217 -13.90 -19.84 -10.38
C GLU A 217 -14.78 -20.16 -11.60
N ALA A 218 -15.98 -20.68 -11.37
CA ALA A 218 -16.89 -21.03 -12.46
C ALA A 218 -17.29 -19.79 -13.26
N SER A 219 -17.65 -18.72 -12.56
CA SER A 219 -18.10 -17.46 -13.16
C SER A 219 -17.00 -16.79 -13.97
N VAL A 220 -15.74 -16.78 -13.50
CA VAL A 220 -14.64 -16.18 -14.26
C VAL A 220 -14.24 -17.02 -15.47
N LEU A 221 -14.26 -18.36 -15.34
CA LEU A 221 -13.98 -19.24 -16.48
C LEU A 221 -15.07 -19.14 -17.56
N ASP A 222 -16.32 -18.86 -17.15
CA ASP A 222 -17.42 -18.60 -18.05
C ASP A 222 -17.29 -17.29 -18.85
N LEU A 223 -16.44 -16.35 -18.43
CA LEU A 223 -16.13 -15.12 -19.19
C LEU A 223 -15.10 -15.31 -20.31
N GLU A 224 -14.42 -16.47 -20.29
CA GLU A 224 -13.39 -16.84 -21.27
C GLU A 224 -13.88 -18.00 -22.15
N ARG A 225 -15.20 -18.18 -22.29
CA ARG A 225 -15.68 -19.09 -23.32
C ARG A 225 -15.23 -18.53 -24.68
N PRO A 226 -14.88 -19.40 -25.63
CA PRO A 226 -14.39 -18.99 -26.93
C PRO A 226 -15.11 -17.81 -27.60
N GLY A 227 -14.35 -16.80 -28.03
CA GLY A 227 -14.89 -15.65 -28.76
C GLY A 227 -15.41 -14.49 -27.90
N GLU A 228 -15.33 -14.57 -26.56
CA GLU A 228 -16.01 -13.63 -25.66
C GLU A 228 -15.22 -12.39 -25.22
N VAL A 229 -13.93 -12.27 -25.56
CA VAL A 229 -13.20 -11.01 -25.36
C VAL A 229 -12.50 -10.63 -26.65
N ALA A 230 -12.99 -9.64 -27.38
CA ALA A 230 -12.44 -9.25 -28.68
C ALA A 230 -11.20 -8.35 -28.53
N ASN A 231 -10.30 -8.36 -29.51
CA ASN A 231 -9.24 -7.35 -29.59
C ASN A 231 -9.87 -5.95 -29.68
N ALA A 232 -9.24 -4.97 -29.03
CA ALA A 232 -9.77 -3.61 -28.88
C ALA A 232 -11.15 -3.51 -28.20
N SER A 233 -11.59 -4.55 -27.49
CA SER A 233 -12.79 -4.49 -26.65
C SER A 233 -12.57 -3.62 -25.41
N VAL A 234 -13.64 -2.99 -24.96
CA VAL A 234 -13.70 -2.16 -23.75
C VAL A 234 -14.63 -2.82 -22.73
N THR A 235 -14.11 -2.99 -21.52
CA THR A 235 -14.89 -3.29 -20.33
C THR A 235 -14.90 -2.04 -19.47
N SER A 236 -16.08 -1.56 -19.08
CA SER A 236 -16.23 -0.32 -18.32
C SER A 236 -16.88 -0.55 -16.96
N TYR A 237 -16.38 0.15 -15.96
CA TYR A 237 -16.94 0.24 -14.64
C TYR A 237 -17.19 1.69 -14.27
N ARG A 238 -18.20 1.91 -13.43
CA ARG A 238 -18.47 3.18 -12.79
C ARG A 238 -18.53 2.98 -11.29
N ARG A 239 -18.07 3.97 -10.55
CA ARG A 239 -18.20 3.96 -9.09
C ARG A 239 -19.67 4.00 -8.68
N GLU A 240 -20.06 3.05 -7.84
CA GLU A 240 -21.34 3.03 -7.13
C GLU A 240 -21.07 2.88 -5.64
N GLY A 241 -21.06 3.99 -4.90
CA GLY A 241 -20.70 3.97 -3.48
C GLY A 241 -19.26 3.51 -3.27
N ASP A 242 -19.08 2.40 -2.55
CA ASP A 242 -17.79 1.83 -2.16
C ASP A 242 -17.29 0.71 -3.09
N ARG A 243 -17.94 0.51 -4.25
CA ARG A 243 -17.57 -0.49 -5.26
C ARG A 243 -17.51 0.08 -6.67
N LEU A 244 -16.83 -0.64 -7.56
CA LEU A 244 -16.96 -0.47 -9.00
C LEU A 244 -18.05 -1.39 -9.53
N ALA A 245 -19.12 -0.82 -10.08
CA ALA A 245 -20.16 -1.58 -10.76
C ALA A 245 -19.83 -1.69 -12.24
N LEU A 246 -19.97 -2.91 -12.78
CA LEU A 246 -19.80 -3.16 -14.20
C LEU A 246 -20.88 -2.43 -14.99
N VAL A 247 -20.47 -1.55 -15.91
CA VAL A 247 -21.36 -0.83 -16.82
C VAL A 247 -21.50 -1.61 -18.12
N SER A 248 -20.38 -2.10 -18.66
CA SER A 248 -20.38 -2.89 -19.88
C SER A 248 -19.17 -3.82 -19.93
N PHE A 249 -19.34 -4.96 -20.59
CA PHE A 249 -18.28 -5.95 -20.76
C PHE A 249 -18.10 -6.27 -22.24
N ASN A 250 -16.84 -6.33 -22.67
CA ASN A 250 -16.47 -6.72 -24.03
C ASN A 250 -17.18 -5.89 -25.13
N ILE A 251 -17.38 -4.59 -24.89
CA ILE A 251 -17.94 -3.71 -25.92
C ILE A 251 -16.83 -3.38 -26.89
N VAL A 252 -17.01 -3.80 -28.12
CA VAL A 252 -16.15 -3.35 -29.20
C VAL A 252 -16.68 -1.98 -29.63
N ALA A 253 -15.79 -0.99 -29.84
CA ALA A 253 -16.16 0.24 -30.54
C ALA A 253 -16.96 -0.14 -31.81
N PRO A 254 -17.78 0.74 -32.42
CA PRO A 254 -18.52 0.39 -33.64
C PRO A 254 -17.55 0.24 -34.83
N LEU A 255 -16.72 -0.80 -34.79
CA LEU A 255 -15.82 -1.26 -35.83
C LEU A 255 -16.67 -1.65 -37.05
N GLU A 256 -17.90 -2.12 -36.85
CA GLU A 256 -18.89 -2.37 -37.90
C GLU A 256 -19.43 -1.09 -38.59
N ALA A 257 -19.52 0.06 -37.90
CA ALA A 257 -20.01 1.31 -38.49
C ALA A 257 -18.92 2.08 -39.27
N GLU A 258 -17.64 1.77 -39.02
CA GLU A 258 -16.47 2.39 -39.67
C GLU A 258 -15.67 1.42 -40.57
N GLY A 259 -16.12 0.17 -40.73
CA GLY A 259 -15.52 -0.82 -41.64
C GLY A 259 -14.28 -1.55 -41.11
N ALA A 260 -13.96 -1.42 -39.82
CA ALA A 260 -12.87 -2.17 -39.19
C ALA A 260 -13.36 -3.57 -38.77
N PRO A 261 -12.64 -4.67 -39.05
CA PRO A 261 -13.15 -6.00 -38.75
C PRO A 261 -12.89 -6.41 -37.28
N ILE A 262 -13.89 -7.05 -36.63
CA ILE A 262 -13.82 -7.59 -35.26
C ILE A 262 -13.01 -8.89 -35.23
N THR A 263 -12.03 -9.01 -34.34
CA THR A 263 -11.28 -10.25 -34.08
C THR A 263 -11.44 -10.68 -32.63
N ALA A 264 -11.79 -11.94 -32.42
CA ALA A 264 -11.84 -12.59 -31.11
C ALA A 264 -11.14 -13.94 -31.19
N GLU A 265 -10.57 -14.43 -30.10
CA GLU A 265 -9.82 -15.69 -30.09
C GLU A 265 -10.69 -16.89 -30.49
N PRO A 266 -10.22 -17.84 -31.33
CA PRO A 266 -11.03 -18.99 -31.74
C PRO A 266 -11.17 -19.98 -30.60
N SER A 267 -12.23 -20.78 -30.68
CA SER A 267 -12.52 -21.83 -29.72
C SER A 267 -11.45 -22.91 -29.63
N ALA A 268 -11.00 -23.14 -28.40
CA ALA A 268 -10.77 -24.50 -27.92
C ALA A 268 -11.90 -24.85 -26.95
N SER A 269 -13.11 -25.16 -27.44
CA SER A 269 -14.10 -25.93 -26.69
C SER A 269 -14.23 -27.30 -27.34
N TYR A 270 -13.89 -28.37 -26.62
CA TYR A 270 -14.16 -29.74 -27.03
C TYR A 270 -14.31 -30.65 -25.81
N PRO A 271 -15.00 -31.80 -25.98
CA PRO A 271 -15.80 -32.46 -24.96
C PRO A 271 -14.89 -33.19 -23.97
N PRO A 272 -15.44 -33.63 -22.82
CA PRO A 272 -14.70 -34.51 -21.94
C PRO A 272 -14.21 -35.73 -22.72
N THR A 273 -12.92 -36.04 -22.54
CA THR A 273 -12.35 -37.33 -22.90
C THR A 273 -13.20 -38.42 -22.23
N PRO A 274 -13.61 -39.50 -22.92
CA PRO A 274 -14.45 -40.52 -22.32
C PRO A 274 -13.78 -41.06 -21.06
N ALA A 275 -14.51 -41.05 -19.95
CA ALA A 275 -14.04 -41.59 -18.69
C ALA A 275 -13.58 -43.05 -18.88
N ALA A 276 -12.44 -43.38 -18.28
CA ALA A 276 -11.98 -44.74 -18.16
C ALA A 276 -12.94 -45.53 -17.24
N GLU A 277 -14.02 -46.04 -17.81
CA GLU A 277 -14.69 -47.24 -17.30
C GLU A 277 -13.71 -48.41 -17.45
N GLN A 278 -13.09 -48.82 -16.35
CA GLN A 278 -12.77 -50.21 -15.97
C GLN A 278 -11.60 -50.24 -14.98
N ALA A 279 -11.92 -50.38 -13.69
CA ALA A 279 -11.23 -51.29 -12.76
C ALA A 279 -11.72 -51.03 -11.32
N ALA A 280 -12.85 -51.62 -10.96
CA ALA A 280 -13.15 -52.01 -9.58
C ALA A 280 -14.37 -52.93 -9.57
N THR A 281 -14.24 -54.09 -10.21
CA THR A 281 -15.07 -55.24 -9.87
C THR A 281 -14.24 -56.17 -9.00
N ASP A 282 -14.83 -56.50 -7.86
CA ASP A 282 -14.64 -57.74 -7.13
C ASP A 282 -13.47 -57.83 -6.13
N ARG A 283 -13.79 -57.56 -4.86
CA ARG A 283 -13.85 -58.63 -3.83
C ARG A 283 -14.55 -58.13 -2.58
N GLY A 284 -15.62 -58.81 -2.21
CA GLY A 284 -16.46 -58.49 -1.06
C GLY A 284 -16.07 -59.16 0.25
N THR A 285 -17.09 -59.17 1.11
CA THR A 285 -17.31 -59.92 2.37
C THR A 285 -16.82 -59.28 3.67
N GLY A 286 -17.78 -58.90 4.53
CA GLY A 286 -17.80 -59.43 5.90
C GLY A 286 -18.02 -58.47 7.08
N VAL A 287 -19.28 -58.43 7.56
CA VAL A 287 -19.73 -58.53 8.98
C VAL A 287 -19.41 -57.43 10.03
N ALA A 288 -20.46 -56.66 10.35
CA ALA A 288 -21.15 -56.39 11.65
C ALA A 288 -20.47 -56.07 13.01
N GLU A 289 -21.23 -55.26 13.78
CA GLU A 289 -21.29 -55.07 15.27
C GLU A 289 -20.15 -54.25 15.91
N GLU A 290 -20.32 -53.43 16.96
CA GLU A 290 -21.38 -53.16 17.95
C GLU A 290 -21.08 -51.78 18.60
N GLY A 291 -22.07 -51.14 19.22
CA GLY A 291 -21.99 -49.75 19.68
C GLY A 291 -21.39 -49.50 21.07
N ASP A 292 -21.23 -48.22 21.42
CA ASP A 292 -21.51 -47.71 22.78
C ASP A 292 -21.66 -46.18 22.79
N HIS A 293 -22.67 -45.69 23.51
CA HIS A 293 -22.96 -44.29 23.87
C HIS A 293 -23.23 -44.32 25.39
N PRO A 294 -22.93 -43.28 26.22
CA PRO A 294 -23.69 -42.00 26.22
C PRO A 294 -22.91 -40.79 26.87
N PRO A 295 -23.55 -39.72 27.40
CA PRO A 295 -24.26 -38.65 26.69
C PRO A 295 -23.81 -37.21 27.12
N GLY A 296 -24.29 -36.15 26.44
CA GLY A 296 -24.14 -34.77 26.95
C GLY A 296 -24.57 -33.60 26.06
N GLN A 297 -25.88 -33.38 25.93
CA GLN A 297 -26.63 -32.09 25.86
C GLN A 297 -26.30 -30.94 24.87
N ALA A 298 -27.31 -30.74 23.99
CA ALA A 298 -28.15 -29.53 23.82
C ALA A 298 -27.70 -28.35 22.92
N ASP A 299 -28.31 -28.35 21.73
CA ASP A 299 -29.13 -27.30 21.10
C ASP A 299 -28.62 -25.85 20.95
N VAL A 300 -28.34 -25.48 19.69
CA VAL A 300 -28.33 -24.10 19.19
C VAL A 300 -29.48 -23.94 18.19
N ALA A 301 -30.49 -23.17 18.58
CA ALA A 301 -31.58 -22.75 17.71
C ALA A 301 -31.17 -21.52 16.87
N ALA A 302 -31.44 -21.60 15.57
CA ALA A 302 -31.32 -20.52 14.60
C ALA A 302 -32.47 -19.50 14.75
N THR A 303 -32.15 -18.21 14.63
CA THR A 303 -33.14 -17.15 14.40
C THR A 303 -32.66 -16.19 13.30
N ALA A 304 -33.58 -15.94 12.37
CA ALA A 304 -33.48 -15.07 11.20
C ALA A 304 -33.51 -13.56 11.57
N PRO A 305 -33.08 -12.64 10.68
CA PRO A 305 -32.92 -11.23 10.98
C PRO A 305 -34.21 -10.42 10.76
N PRO A 306 -34.43 -9.28 11.47
CA PRO A 306 -35.53 -8.38 11.19
C PRO A 306 -35.16 -7.24 10.23
N GLU A 307 -36.22 -6.62 9.74
CA GLU A 307 -36.36 -5.82 8.52
C GLU A 307 -35.85 -4.38 8.60
N ARG A 308 -35.72 -3.77 7.41
CA ARG A 308 -35.26 -2.41 7.13
C ARG A 308 -36.32 -1.38 7.55
N GLY A 309 -35.92 -0.44 8.40
CA GLY A 309 -36.62 0.82 8.64
C GLY A 309 -35.97 1.97 7.88
N THR A 310 -36.73 2.58 6.97
CA THR A 310 -36.41 3.82 6.26
C THR A 310 -36.43 5.02 7.19
N THR A 311 -35.35 5.80 7.24
CA THR A 311 -35.39 7.20 7.70
C THR A 311 -34.69 8.10 6.68
N ALA A 312 -35.46 9.03 6.13
CA ALA A 312 -34.99 10.11 5.28
C ALA A 312 -34.20 11.11 6.13
N HIS A 313 -33.02 11.53 5.67
CA HIS A 313 -32.40 12.78 6.08
C HIS A 313 -32.12 13.63 4.85
N SER A 314 -32.71 14.82 4.90
CA SER A 314 -32.64 15.94 3.98
C SER A 314 -31.21 16.35 3.65
N GLY A 315 -31.02 16.73 2.39
CA GLY A 315 -29.76 17.30 1.90
C GLY A 315 -29.40 18.60 2.61
N ASP A 316 -28.09 18.80 2.74
CA ASP A 316 -27.53 20.13 2.85
C ASP A 316 -26.30 20.22 1.93
N SER A 317 -26.23 21.37 1.29
CA SER A 317 -25.35 21.79 0.21
C SER A 317 -23.86 21.79 0.58
N ASP A 318 -23.02 21.17 -0.26
CA ASP A 318 -21.57 21.29 -0.20
C ASP A 318 -21.12 22.72 -0.51
N ARG A 319 -20.75 23.46 0.54
CA ARG A 319 -19.88 24.62 0.45
C ARG A 319 -18.42 24.16 0.43
N GLU A 320 -17.66 24.66 -0.55
CA GLU A 320 -16.21 24.54 -0.65
C GLU A 320 -15.53 24.82 0.71
N SER A 321 -14.73 23.86 1.20
CA SER A 321 -13.93 24.02 2.42
C SER A 321 -12.45 24.27 2.09
N PRO A 322 -11.85 25.37 2.60
CA PRO A 322 -10.43 25.69 2.44
C PRO A 322 -9.60 25.02 3.55
N GLY A 323 -8.52 24.28 3.23
CA GLY A 323 -7.72 23.65 4.30
C GLY A 323 -6.47 22.83 3.93
N ASP A 324 -5.86 23.03 2.76
CA ASP A 324 -4.68 22.25 2.31
C ASP A 324 -3.33 22.96 2.58
N GLU A 325 -3.32 24.01 3.42
CA GLU A 325 -2.12 24.70 3.89
C GLU A 325 -1.83 24.34 5.35
N PRO A 326 -0.54 24.30 5.79
CA PRO A 326 -0.24 24.17 7.21
C PRO A 326 -0.96 25.30 7.96
N PRO A 327 -1.66 25.00 9.07
CA PRO A 327 -2.43 26.00 9.80
C PRO A 327 -1.54 27.19 10.15
N ALA A 328 -1.98 28.39 9.76
CA ALA A 328 -1.37 29.63 10.23
C ALA A 328 -1.40 29.66 11.77
N ARG A 329 -0.39 30.27 12.41
CA ARG A 329 -0.21 30.38 13.87
C ARG A 329 -1.26 31.25 14.59
N SER A 330 -2.52 31.22 14.14
CA SER A 330 -3.65 31.93 14.73
C SER A 330 -4.70 30.91 15.17
N GLY A 331 -4.99 30.90 16.48
CA GLY A 331 -5.94 29.99 17.10
C GLY A 331 -7.33 30.04 16.47
N HIS A 332 -7.95 28.87 16.32
CA HIS A 332 -9.21 28.56 15.61
C HIS A 332 -9.11 28.22 14.10
N ALA A 333 -8.05 27.54 13.67
CA ALA A 333 -8.08 26.80 12.40
C ALA A 333 -8.69 25.40 12.60
N ALA A 334 -9.49 24.93 11.62
CA ALA A 334 -10.01 23.56 11.61
C ALA A 334 -8.85 22.52 11.61
N PRO A 335 -9.05 21.31 12.17
CA PRO A 335 -7.99 20.30 12.21
C PRO A 335 -7.47 19.94 10.81
N CYS A 336 -6.15 19.99 10.62
CA CYS A 336 -5.50 19.67 9.36
C CYS A 336 -5.31 18.14 9.23
N VAL A 337 -5.99 17.52 8.27
CA VAL A 337 -5.82 16.07 8.03
C VAL A 337 -4.50 15.82 7.31
N ILE A 338 -3.67 14.93 7.86
CA ILE A 338 -2.39 14.55 7.26
C ILE A 338 -2.65 13.76 5.98
N THR A 339 -2.18 14.30 4.85
CA THR A 339 -2.27 13.68 3.54
C THR A 339 -0.90 13.63 2.88
N ARG A 340 -0.71 12.77 1.87
CA ARG A 340 0.51 12.83 1.06
C ARG A 340 0.73 14.20 0.41
N ARG A 341 -0.34 14.91 0.05
CA ARG A 341 -0.21 16.26 -0.52
C ARG A 341 0.40 17.23 0.49
N LEU A 342 -0.04 17.16 1.76
CA LEU A 342 0.56 17.92 2.86
C LEU A 342 2.04 17.55 3.02
N LEU A 343 2.35 16.25 3.11
CA LEU A 343 3.73 15.78 3.28
C LEU A 343 4.65 16.14 2.10
N ALA A 344 4.14 16.10 0.85
CA ALA A 344 4.92 16.51 -0.32
C ALA A 344 5.20 18.01 -0.37
N ARG A 345 4.33 18.84 0.22
CA ARG A 345 4.52 20.29 0.39
C ARG A 345 5.37 20.63 1.60
N TRP A 346 5.47 19.71 2.57
CA TRP A 346 6.28 19.83 3.77
C TRP A 346 7.26 18.65 3.85
N PRO A 347 8.25 18.58 2.94
CA PRO A 347 9.12 17.42 2.82
C PRO A 347 10.12 17.34 3.97
N LEU A 348 10.55 16.11 4.28
CA LEU A 348 11.70 15.88 5.15
C LEU A 348 12.98 16.48 4.55
N PRO A 349 13.97 16.84 5.37
CA PRO A 349 15.29 17.26 4.87
C PRO A 349 15.85 16.20 3.90
N ALA A 350 16.29 16.66 2.72
CA ALA A 350 16.90 15.79 1.73
C ALA A 350 18.19 15.18 2.32
N ALA A 351 18.37 13.87 2.13
CA ALA A 351 19.67 13.25 2.35
C ALA A 351 20.49 13.45 1.08
N ASP A 352 21.58 14.21 1.17
CA ASP A 352 22.43 14.45 0.01
C ASP A 352 23.29 13.21 -0.28
N THR A 353 23.70 13.04 -1.53
CA THR A 353 24.52 11.89 -1.97
C THR A 353 25.91 11.85 -1.31
N GLY A 354 26.32 12.95 -0.67
CA GLY A 354 27.54 13.07 0.13
C GLY A 354 27.34 12.98 1.65
N ASP A 355 26.11 12.81 2.16
CA ASP A 355 25.85 12.76 3.60
C ASP A 355 26.42 11.48 4.22
N ASP A 356 27.40 11.63 5.12
CA ASP A 356 27.91 10.53 5.91
C ASP A 356 26.98 10.20 7.10
N LYS A 357 27.38 9.19 7.88
CA LYS A 357 26.64 8.77 9.08
C LYS A 357 26.65 9.81 10.22
N GLU A 358 27.58 10.76 10.22
CA GLU A 358 27.57 11.86 11.20
C GLU A 358 26.55 12.93 10.79
N ALA A 359 26.46 13.25 9.49
CA ALA A 359 25.50 14.21 8.95
C ALA A 359 24.04 13.82 9.25
N ARG A 360 23.71 12.52 9.12
CA ARG A 360 22.40 11.97 9.49
C ARG A 360 22.16 11.84 11.01
N GLY A 361 23.13 12.25 11.83
CA GLY A 361 23.04 12.40 13.27
C GLY A 361 22.94 11.10 14.08
N ARG A 362 23.08 11.27 15.39
CA ARG A 362 22.96 10.21 16.41
C ARG A 362 21.59 10.22 17.06
N VAL A 363 20.98 9.04 17.13
CA VAL A 363 19.80 8.77 17.96
C VAL A 363 20.20 7.87 19.14
N LEU A 364 19.78 8.28 20.35
CA LEU A 364 19.93 7.50 21.57
C LEU A 364 18.56 7.03 22.04
N ILE A 365 18.38 5.72 22.26
CA ILE A 365 17.20 5.16 22.90
C ILE A 365 17.58 4.78 24.34
N VAL A 366 16.89 5.34 25.32
CA VAL A 366 17.03 5.03 26.75
C VAL A 366 15.80 4.26 27.19
N GLY A 367 15.97 2.98 27.51
CA GLY A 367 14.84 2.12 27.82
C GLY A 367 15.25 0.70 28.13
N GLY A 368 14.35 -0.25 27.94
CA GLY A 368 14.64 -1.67 28.05
C GLY A 368 15.06 -2.11 29.45
N ASP A 369 14.07 -2.39 30.29
CA ASP A 369 14.26 -3.09 31.55
C ASP A 369 14.64 -4.55 31.30
N ALA A 370 15.19 -5.22 32.32
CA ALA A 370 15.58 -6.62 32.24
C ALA A 370 14.44 -7.56 31.82
N ARG A 371 13.19 -7.18 32.11
CA ARG A 371 11.97 -7.95 31.78
C ARG A 371 11.37 -7.58 30.42
N VAL A 372 11.62 -6.36 29.92
CA VAL A 372 10.99 -5.85 28.70
C VAL A 372 12.03 -5.17 27.77
N PRO A 373 13.11 -5.87 27.37
CA PRO A 373 14.13 -5.31 26.48
C PRO A 373 13.60 -5.02 25.06
N GLY A 374 12.48 -5.65 24.69
CA GLY A 374 11.90 -5.58 23.35
C GLY A 374 11.50 -4.17 22.92
N GLY A 375 11.04 -3.32 23.85
CA GLY A 375 10.63 -1.95 23.51
C GLY A 375 11.78 -1.11 22.97
N ALA A 376 12.92 -1.12 23.66
CA ALA A 376 14.12 -0.42 23.20
C ALA A 376 14.65 -0.96 21.86
N LEU A 377 14.58 -2.28 21.64
CA LEU A 377 14.98 -2.92 20.39
C LEU A 377 14.08 -2.50 19.22
N LEU A 378 12.76 -2.49 19.43
CA LEU A 378 11.79 -2.05 18.42
C LEU A 378 12.01 -0.58 18.06
N ALA A 379 12.09 0.29 19.07
CA ALA A 379 12.35 1.72 18.88
C ALA A 379 13.66 1.97 18.14
N GLY A 380 14.75 1.28 18.51
CA GLY A 380 16.04 1.38 17.82
C GLY A 380 15.98 0.97 16.35
N THR A 381 15.36 -0.18 16.06
CA THR A 381 15.19 -0.68 14.69
C THR A 381 14.39 0.30 13.85
N ALA A 382 13.30 0.84 14.39
CA ALA A 382 12.49 1.86 13.75
C ALA A 382 13.29 3.14 13.45
N ALA A 383 14.13 3.59 14.39
CA ALA A 383 14.94 4.80 14.21
C ALA A 383 15.96 4.66 13.06
N LEU A 384 16.62 3.51 12.94
CA LEU A 384 17.51 3.22 11.80
C LEU A 384 16.73 3.19 10.48
N ARG A 385 15.56 2.56 10.46
CA ARG A 385 14.71 2.46 9.27
C ARG A 385 14.11 3.80 8.84
N ALA A 386 13.93 4.73 9.79
CA ALA A 386 13.57 6.12 9.52
C ALA A 386 14.75 6.96 8.95
N GLY A 387 15.97 6.42 8.99
CA GLY A 387 17.16 6.97 8.36
C GLY A 387 18.11 7.71 9.31
N ALA A 388 18.11 7.39 10.61
CA ALA A 388 19.16 7.85 11.53
C ALA A 388 20.56 7.39 11.06
N GLY A 389 21.57 8.23 11.27
CA GLY A 389 22.95 7.91 10.87
C GLY A 389 23.64 6.90 11.80
N LYS A 390 23.44 7.04 13.11
CA LYS A 390 24.00 6.18 14.14
C LYS A 390 22.98 5.91 15.24
N LEU A 391 22.87 4.65 15.65
CA LEU A 391 22.00 4.21 16.74
C LEU A 391 22.82 3.88 17.99
N GLN A 392 22.35 4.38 19.13
CA GLN A 392 22.83 4.03 20.45
C GLN A 392 21.65 3.55 21.30
N LEU A 393 21.79 2.43 22.00
CA LEU A 393 20.80 1.88 22.92
C LEU A 393 21.39 1.85 24.31
N ALA A 394 20.76 2.52 25.27
CA ALA A 394 21.10 2.43 26.68
C ALA A 394 20.02 1.61 27.39
N VAL A 395 20.40 0.39 27.79
CA VAL A 395 19.48 -0.62 28.33
C VAL A 395 20.01 -1.24 29.62
N ALA A 396 19.16 -1.89 30.41
CA ALA A 396 19.61 -2.58 31.62
C ALA A 396 20.74 -3.57 31.32
N GLU A 397 21.77 -3.58 32.16
CA GLU A 397 23.01 -4.36 31.95
C GLU A 397 22.76 -5.85 31.69
N ALA A 398 21.74 -6.42 32.34
CA ALA A 398 21.35 -7.82 32.22
C ALA A 398 20.90 -8.22 30.80
N VAL A 399 20.42 -7.27 29.99
CA VAL A 399 19.91 -7.52 28.63
C VAL A 399 20.80 -6.94 27.53
N ALA A 400 21.84 -6.18 27.89
CA ALA A 400 22.68 -5.46 26.93
C ALA A 400 23.32 -6.37 25.87
N LEU A 401 23.84 -7.54 26.27
CA LEU A 401 24.44 -8.48 25.31
C LEU A 401 23.39 -9.05 24.35
N ALA A 402 22.22 -9.45 24.85
CA ALA A 402 21.15 -10.00 24.03
C ALA A 402 20.63 -8.97 23.02
N VAL A 403 20.49 -7.71 23.45
CA VAL A 403 20.12 -6.61 22.56
C VAL A 403 21.22 -6.36 21.52
N ALA A 404 22.50 -6.33 21.91
CA ALA A 404 23.62 -6.12 20.99
C ALA A 404 23.71 -7.21 19.90
N VAL A 405 23.39 -8.45 20.23
CA VAL A 405 23.31 -9.54 19.25
C VAL A 405 22.13 -9.35 18.28
N ALA A 406 21.00 -8.85 18.76
CA ALA A 406 19.79 -8.71 17.96
C ALA A 406 19.78 -7.48 17.03
N ILE A 407 20.54 -6.43 17.34
CA ILE A 407 20.71 -5.24 16.49
C ILE A 407 22.20 -4.86 16.38
N PRO A 408 22.98 -5.60 15.58
CA PRO A 408 24.43 -5.45 15.50
C PRO A 408 24.88 -4.08 14.96
N GLU A 409 23.99 -3.34 14.30
CA GLU A 409 24.24 -1.97 13.83
C GLU A 409 24.31 -0.94 14.96
N ALA A 410 23.83 -1.28 16.17
CA ALA A 410 23.77 -0.37 17.30
C ALA A 410 25.02 -0.44 18.20
N LEU A 411 25.40 0.70 18.76
CA LEU A 411 26.19 0.71 20.00
C LEU A 411 25.23 0.45 21.17
N VAL A 412 25.47 -0.61 21.95
CA VAL A 412 24.66 -0.92 23.14
C VAL A 412 25.45 -0.59 24.40
N ALA A 413 24.94 0.36 25.18
CA ALA A 413 25.48 0.79 26.46
C ALA A 413 24.72 0.10 27.60
N PRO A 414 25.38 -0.77 28.39
CA PRO A 414 24.77 -1.35 29.58
C PRO A 414 24.62 -0.28 30.66
N LEU A 415 23.43 -0.17 31.23
CA LEU A 415 23.11 0.66 32.38
C LEU A 415 23.01 -0.21 33.63
N PRO A 416 23.69 0.14 34.73
CA PRO A 416 23.50 -0.55 36.00
C PRO A 416 22.02 -0.62 36.35
N ALA A 417 21.55 -1.79 36.78
CA ALA A 417 20.14 -1.99 37.08
C ALA A 417 19.88 -2.02 38.60
N SER A 418 18.66 -1.64 38.98
CA SER A 418 18.10 -1.90 40.31
C SER A 418 17.83 -3.41 40.49
N PRO A 419 17.55 -3.89 41.71
CA PRO A 419 17.15 -5.29 41.93
C PRO A 419 15.88 -5.71 41.17
N SER A 420 15.01 -4.76 40.80
CA SER A 420 13.81 -5.03 40.00
C SER A 420 14.11 -5.14 38.49
N GLY A 421 15.35 -4.85 38.09
CA GLY A 421 15.83 -4.96 36.72
C GLY A 421 15.62 -3.71 35.86
N ALA A 422 15.14 -2.61 36.45
CA ALA A 422 15.06 -1.31 35.77
C ALA A 422 16.44 -0.61 35.79
N PRO A 423 16.81 0.17 34.76
CA PRO A 423 18.01 1.00 34.80
C PRO A 423 17.98 1.95 36.00
N ASP A 424 19.06 1.95 36.78
CA ASP A 424 19.22 2.76 37.98
C ASP A 424 19.63 4.20 37.60
N PRO A 425 18.79 5.22 37.85
CA PRO A 425 19.06 6.60 37.44
C PRO A 425 20.29 7.22 38.12
N GLU A 426 20.60 6.80 39.35
CA GLU A 426 21.73 7.33 40.12
C GLU A 426 23.05 6.75 39.61
N ARG A 427 23.03 5.46 39.25
CA ARG A 427 24.22 4.72 38.80
C ARG A 427 24.46 4.81 37.29
N ALA A 428 23.48 5.23 36.49
CA ALA A 428 23.56 5.39 35.04
C ALA A 428 24.43 6.59 34.57
N THR A 429 25.50 6.93 35.28
CA THR A 429 26.37 8.10 34.97
C THR A 429 27.03 8.04 33.59
N ALA A 430 27.30 6.84 33.07
CA ALA A 430 27.82 6.65 31.71
C ALA A 430 26.90 7.18 30.62
N LEU A 431 25.60 7.37 30.93
CA LEU A 431 24.61 7.92 30.00
C LEU A 431 24.90 9.37 29.61
N GLU A 432 25.59 10.14 30.46
CA GLU A 432 25.90 11.55 30.24
C GLU A 432 26.59 11.80 28.89
N ALA A 433 27.65 11.05 28.59
CA ALA A 433 28.41 11.21 27.35
C ALA A 433 27.55 10.91 26.10
N TYR A 434 26.63 9.95 26.20
CA TYR A 434 25.71 9.61 25.12
C TYR A 434 24.63 10.69 24.93
N CYS A 435 24.08 11.23 26.02
CA CYS A 435 23.12 12.33 25.97
C CYS A 435 23.70 13.58 25.32
N ARG A 436 24.94 13.95 25.65
CA ARG A 436 25.61 15.12 25.05
C ARG A 436 25.85 14.97 23.55
N ALA A 437 26.15 13.75 23.09
CA ALA A 437 26.45 13.47 21.69
C ALA A 437 25.21 13.22 20.80
N ALA A 438 24.03 13.02 21.39
CA ALA A 438 22.83 12.66 20.66
C ALA A 438 22.12 13.89 20.09
N ARG A 439 21.71 13.81 18.82
CA ARG A 439 20.85 14.82 18.18
C ARG A 439 19.37 14.58 18.49
N ALA A 440 19.00 13.33 18.76
CA ALA A 440 17.69 12.96 19.26
C ALA A 440 17.82 11.88 20.34
N ILE A 441 17.04 12.01 21.40
CA ILE A 441 16.94 11.05 22.50
C ILE A 441 15.49 10.58 22.58
N VAL A 442 15.27 9.28 22.61
CA VAL A 442 13.97 8.66 22.89
C VAL A 442 14.08 7.97 24.24
N ILE A 443 13.21 8.30 25.19
CA ILE A 443 13.18 7.68 26.51
C ILE A 443 11.79 7.11 26.80
N GLY A 444 11.76 5.91 27.38
CA GLY A 444 10.50 5.24 27.73
C GLY A 444 10.35 3.82 27.21
N PRO A 445 10.68 3.50 25.95
CA PRO A 445 10.42 2.17 25.39
C PRO A 445 11.00 1.03 26.22
N GLY A 446 10.12 0.20 26.78
CA GLY A 446 10.49 -0.94 27.64
C GLY A 446 10.88 -0.60 29.09
N LEU A 447 10.71 0.65 29.55
CA LEU A 447 10.74 1.00 30.98
C LEU A 447 9.40 0.66 31.61
N VAL A 448 9.39 0.07 32.81
CA VAL A 448 8.14 -0.36 33.46
C VAL A 448 7.84 0.35 34.79
N GLU A 449 8.83 1.01 35.40
CA GLU A 449 8.71 1.63 36.72
C GLU A 449 8.62 3.17 36.63
N PRO A 450 7.45 3.78 36.88
CA PRO A 450 7.27 5.23 36.72
C PRO A 450 8.25 6.09 37.52
N PRO A 451 8.56 5.81 38.82
CA PRO A 451 9.51 6.62 39.56
C PRO A 451 10.93 6.59 38.98
N ALA A 452 11.41 5.40 38.59
CA ALA A 452 12.73 5.24 37.98
C ALA A 452 12.78 5.89 36.59
N ALA A 453 11.74 5.70 35.78
CA ALA A 453 11.63 6.31 34.46
C ALA A 453 11.60 7.85 34.55
N GLY A 454 10.85 8.41 35.51
CA GLY A 454 10.81 9.86 35.76
C GLY A 454 12.16 10.42 36.18
N ALA A 455 12.85 9.76 37.11
CA ALA A 455 14.21 10.13 37.51
C ALA A 455 15.20 10.05 36.34
N LEU A 456 15.10 9.05 35.46
CA LEU A 456 15.92 8.98 34.24
C LEU A 456 15.65 10.16 33.29
N VAL A 457 14.39 10.57 33.12
CA VAL A 457 14.05 11.78 32.32
C VAL A 457 14.75 13.01 32.88
N GLU A 458 14.70 13.22 34.19
CA GLU A 458 15.38 14.37 34.83
C GLU A 458 16.90 14.34 34.60
N ARG A 459 17.53 13.15 34.71
CA ARG A 459 18.98 12.98 34.46
C ARG A 459 19.34 13.25 33.00
N VAL A 460 18.61 12.67 32.06
CA VAL A 460 18.78 12.89 30.62
C VAL A 460 18.70 14.38 30.29
N VAL A 461 17.65 15.05 30.75
CA VAL A 461 17.44 16.50 30.54
C VAL A 461 18.54 17.33 31.21
N GLY A 462 19.10 16.86 32.32
CA GLY A 462 20.28 17.41 32.99
C GLY A 462 21.54 17.40 32.14
N TRP A 463 21.72 16.36 31.32
CA TRP A 463 22.95 16.13 30.54
C TRP A 463 22.87 16.59 29.09
N MET A 464 21.68 16.81 28.55
CA MET A 464 21.50 17.32 27.19
C MET A 464 22.12 18.71 27.02
N GLU A 465 23.05 18.85 26.07
CA GLU A 465 23.58 20.15 25.61
C GLU A 465 22.83 20.70 24.38
N GLY A 466 21.93 19.89 23.82
CA GLY A 466 21.32 20.11 22.52
C GLY A 466 20.34 18.98 22.20
N GLY A 467 19.87 18.94 20.96
CA GLY A 467 19.04 17.83 20.46
C GLY A 467 17.59 17.84 20.95
N ASN A 468 16.83 16.90 20.40
CA ASN A 468 15.40 16.72 20.66
C ASN A 468 15.16 15.56 21.62
N LEU A 469 14.12 15.66 22.46
CA LEU A 469 13.69 14.63 23.40
C LEU A 469 12.30 14.13 23.05
N VAL A 470 12.18 12.83 22.83
CA VAL A 470 10.92 12.10 22.69
C VAL A 470 10.69 11.33 23.98
N VAL A 471 9.58 11.56 24.66
CA VAL A 471 9.18 10.85 25.88
C VAL A 471 7.94 10.01 25.56
N ASP A 472 8.05 8.69 25.77
CA ASP A 472 6.97 7.73 25.53
C ASP A 472 6.72 6.85 26.77
N ALA A 473 5.57 6.19 26.79
CA ALA A 473 5.23 5.17 27.78
C ALA A 473 5.42 5.66 29.23
N THR A 474 5.96 4.80 30.09
CA THR A 474 6.15 5.06 31.53
C THR A 474 7.05 6.27 31.83
N ALA A 475 7.90 6.70 30.89
CA ALA A 475 8.71 7.89 31.08
C ALA A 475 7.90 9.19 31.07
N LEU A 476 6.64 9.17 30.58
CA LEU A 476 5.73 10.31 30.66
C LEU A 476 5.48 10.78 32.10
N ALA A 477 5.66 9.89 33.10
CA ALA A 477 5.58 10.25 34.52
C ALA A 477 6.64 11.28 34.96
N GLY A 478 7.74 11.42 34.21
CA GLY A 478 8.78 12.43 34.46
C GLY A 478 8.52 13.79 33.81
N VAL A 479 7.40 13.95 33.08
CA VAL A 479 7.10 15.18 32.36
C VAL A 479 6.47 16.19 33.30
N THR A 480 7.15 17.32 33.48
CA THR A 480 6.70 18.44 34.31
C THR A 480 6.40 19.67 33.44
N GLU A 481 5.53 20.59 33.91
CA GLU A 481 5.16 21.81 33.17
C GLU A 481 6.37 22.71 32.81
N GLY A 482 7.45 22.63 33.58
CA GLY A 482 8.68 23.37 33.32
C GLY A 482 9.52 22.79 32.18
N LEU A 483 9.29 21.53 31.79
CA LEU A 483 10.19 20.79 30.92
C LEU A 483 10.22 21.33 29.48
N GLY A 484 9.06 21.61 28.88
CA GLY A 484 9.01 22.16 27.52
C GLY A 484 9.63 23.55 27.42
N ARG A 485 9.47 24.40 28.45
CA ARG A 485 10.17 25.70 28.51
C ARG A 485 11.68 25.53 28.54
N ARG A 486 12.19 24.57 29.31
CA ARG A 486 13.62 24.26 29.38
C ARG A 486 14.17 23.75 28.04
N LEU A 487 13.36 22.98 27.30
CA LEU A 487 13.77 22.40 26.02
C LEU A 487 13.46 23.30 24.81
N GLY A 488 12.62 24.33 24.93
CA GLY A 488 12.41 25.34 23.90
C GLY A 488 11.88 24.78 22.57
N GLY A 489 10.81 23.99 22.63
CA GLY A 489 10.19 23.38 21.43
C GLY A 489 10.81 22.06 20.96
N ARG A 490 11.81 21.55 21.68
CA ARG A 490 12.52 20.29 21.38
C ARG A 490 11.95 19.07 22.11
N LEU A 491 10.79 19.21 22.76
CA LEU A 491 10.11 18.16 23.52
C LEU A 491 8.94 17.60 22.72
N ILE A 492 8.93 16.28 22.55
CA ILE A 492 7.85 15.52 21.92
C ILE A 492 7.33 14.49 22.92
N LEU A 493 6.01 14.43 23.08
CA LEU A 493 5.32 13.46 23.92
C LEU A 493 4.43 12.58 23.04
N THR A 494 4.43 11.27 23.25
CA THR A 494 3.62 10.33 22.44
C THR A 494 2.61 9.54 23.27
N PRO A 495 1.76 10.16 24.12
CA PRO A 495 0.85 9.44 25.00
C PRO A 495 -0.24 8.67 24.25
N ASN A 496 -0.64 7.51 24.77
CA ASN A 496 -1.94 6.92 24.48
C ASN A 496 -3.05 7.57 25.34
N ALA A 497 -4.31 7.19 25.15
CA ALA A 497 -5.43 7.77 25.89
C ALA A 497 -5.33 7.60 27.42
N GLY A 498 -4.85 6.45 27.90
CA GLY A 498 -4.64 6.21 29.34
C GLY A 498 -3.45 6.99 29.89
N GLU A 499 -2.34 7.06 29.14
CA GLU A 499 -1.20 7.90 29.49
C GLU A 499 -1.57 9.40 29.51
N MET A 500 -2.49 9.82 28.64
CA MET A 500 -3.00 11.19 28.60
C MET A 500 -3.87 11.53 29.81
N VAL A 501 -4.66 10.56 30.30
CA VAL A 501 -5.43 10.70 31.55
C VAL A 501 -4.52 11.01 32.71
N GLU A 502 -3.44 10.24 32.88
CA GLU A 502 -2.46 10.45 33.94
C GLU A 502 -1.71 11.78 33.76
N LEU A 503 -1.29 12.08 32.52
CA LEU A 503 -0.52 13.29 32.21
C LEU A 503 -1.30 14.58 32.49
N LEU A 504 -2.60 14.63 32.18
CA LEU A 504 -3.45 15.80 32.42
C LEU A 504 -4.17 15.79 33.77
N GLY A 505 -4.20 14.65 34.48
CA GLY A 505 -5.07 14.45 35.64
C GLY A 505 -6.57 14.56 35.28
N TRP A 506 -6.96 14.16 34.07
CA TRP A 506 -8.34 14.21 33.58
C TRP A 506 -9.02 12.85 33.74
N SER A 507 -10.36 12.80 33.70
CA SER A 507 -11.05 11.51 33.63
C SER A 507 -10.95 10.88 32.22
N PRO A 508 -11.01 9.54 32.09
CA PRO A 508 -11.02 8.87 30.79
C PRO A 508 -12.12 9.37 29.85
N GLU A 509 -13.31 9.64 30.39
CA GLU A 509 -14.47 10.14 29.63
C GLU A 509 -14.15 11.50 29.01
N ARG A 510 -13.55 12.41 29.79
CA ARG A 510 -13.18 13.75 29.32
C ARG A 510 -12.15 13.71 28.19
N VAL A 511 -11.18 12.79 28.26
CA VAL A 511 -10.18 12.61 27.18
C VAL A 511 -10.84 12.00 25.93
N ALA A 512 -11.79 11.09 26.10
CA ALA A 512 -12.49 10.45 24.99
C ALA A 512 -13.50 11.38 24.29
N GLU A 513 -14.19 12.24 25.03
CA GLU A 513 -15.16 13.22 24.52
C GLU A 513 -14.50 14.24 23.58
N ASP A 514 -13.33 14.74 23.95
CA ASP A 514 -12.63 15.76 23.17
C ASP A 514 -11.10 15.56 23.18
N ALA A 515 -10.67 14.54 22.43
CA ALA A 515 -9.26 14.19 22.28
C ALA A 515 -8.44 15.31 21.61
N ASP A 516 -9.06 16.18 20.81
CA ASP A 516 -8.40 17.33 20.19
C ASP A 516 -8.03 18.37 21.25
N ARG A 517 -9.00 18.71 22.10
CA ARG A 517 -8.75 19.58 23.26
C ARG A 517 -7.77 18.97 24.25
N ALA A 518 -7.80 17.65 24.47
CA ALA A 518 -6.83 16.97 25.33
C ALA A 518 -5.40 17.13 24.78
N ALA A 519 -5.19 16.86 23.49
CA ALA A 519 -3.90 17.02 22.84
C ALA A 519 -3.41 18.49 22.88
N GLN A 520 -4.29 19.45 22.58
CA GLN A 520 -3.96 20.87 22.62
C GLN A 520 -3.63 21.35 24.05
N THR A 521 -4.42 20.93 25.04
CA THR A 521 -4.18 21.30 26.44
C THR A 521 -2.84 20.77 26.92
N ALA A 522 -2.51 19.50 26.61
CA ALA A 522 -1.22 18.93 26.95
C ALA A 522 -0.07 19.67 26.26
N ALA A 523 -0.23 20.02 24.98
CA ALA A 523 0.79 20.78 24.26
C ALA A 523 1.08 22.13 24.91
N GLU A 524 0.03 22.87 25.29
CA GLU A 524 0.14 24.17 25.98
C GLU A 524 0.72 24.05 27.39
N GLN A 525 0.20 23.11 28.19
CA GLN A 525 0.59 22.93 29.59
C GLN A 525 2.05 22.49 29.73
N PHE A 526 2.51 21.60 28.86
CA PHE A 526 3.87 21.05 28.93
C PHE A 526 4.85 21.74 27.99
N GLY A 527 4.40 22.68 27.15
CA GLY A 527 5.23 23.36 26.14
C GLY A 527 5.86 22.37 25.16
N ALA A 528 5.09 21.35 24.74
CA ALA A 528 5.57 20.19 24.00
C ALA A 528 4.76 19.96 22.72
N ILE A 529 5.36 19.29 21.74
CA ILE A 529 4.60 18.68 20.65
C ILE A 529 4.02 17.37 21.17
N VAL A 530 2.71 17.18 21.03
CA VAL A 530 2.01 16.04 21.59
C VAL A 530 1.36 15.23 20.47
N ALA A 531 1.71 13.95 20.36
CA ALA A 531 1.04 12.99 19.50
C ALA A 531 0.17 12.04 20.34
N LEU A 532 -1.10 12.39 20.53
CA LEU A 532 -2.09 11.57 21.25
C LEU A 532 -2.52 10.39 20.37
N LYS A 533 -2.03 9.20 20.71
CA LYS A 533 -2.27 7.92 20.03
C LYS A 533 -3.73 7.47 20.24
N GLY A 534 -4.38 7.04 19.17
CA GLY A 534 -5.75 6.54 19.16
C GLY A 534 -6.17 6.10 17.75
N ARG A 535 -7.47 5.80 17.54
CA ARG A 535 -8.01 5.43 16.22
C ARG A 535 -7.66 6.47 15.14
N GLU A 536 -7.76 7.74 15.50
CA GLU A 536 -7.09 8.83 14.80
C GLU A 536 -6.02 9.37 15.74
N THR A 537 -4.78 9.52 15.27
CA THR A 537 -3.74 10.15 16.09
C THR A 537 -3.80 11.66 15.91
N ARG A 538 -3.81 12.40 17.02
CA ARG A 538 -3.85 13.88 17.02
C ARG A 538 -2.51 14.44 17.40
N ILE A 539 -2.02 15.39 16.62
CA ILE A 539 -0.72 16.03 16.83
C ILE A 539 -0.97 17.52 17.06
N ALA A 540 -0.56 18.01 18.22
CA ALA A 540 -0.69 19.41 18.60
C ALA A 540 0.68 20.00 18.97
N GLU A 541 0.88 21.29 18.71
CA GLU A 541 2.02 22.06 19.19
C GLU A 541 1.53 23.28 19.99
N PRO A 542 2.35 23.86 20.90
CA PRO A 542 1.94 25.02 21.67
C PRO A 542 1.59 26.21 20.76
N GLY A 543 0.36 26.72 20.86
CA GLY A 543 -0.12 27.85 20.06
C GLY A 543 -0.31 27.56 18.56
N GLY A 544 -0.16 26.31 18.12
CA GLY A 544 -0.42 25.88 16.74
C GLY A 544 -1.79 25.25 16.55
N GLY A 545 -2.06 24.82 15.32
CA GLY A 545 -3.25 24.02 14.98
C GLY A 545 -3.07 22.52 15.25
N ILE A 546 -4.15 21.76 15.12
CA ILE A 546 -4.14 20.31 15.30
C ILE A 546 -3.96 19.62 13.95
N TYR A 547 -3.07 18.63 13.87
CA TYR A 547 -2.95 17.70 12.76
C TYR A 547 -3.57 16.36 13.12
N ARG A 548 -4.31 15.75 12.19
CA ARG A 548 -4.97 14.45 12.38
C ARG A 548 -4.46 13.41 11.40
N ASN A 549 -3.95 12.31 11.92
CA ASN A 549 -3.65 11.13 11.11
C ASN A 549 -4.83 10.15 11.14
N ARG A 550 -5.33 9.80 9.95
CA ARG A 550 -6.36 8.77 9.75
C ARG A 550 -5.79 7.44 9.26
N ALA A 551 -4.51 7.39 8.89
CA ALA A 551 -3.86 6.15 8.47
C ALA A 551 -3.59 5.26 9.69
N GLY A 552 -3.62 3.95 9.49
CA GLY A 552 -3.52 2.95 10.55
C GLY A 552 -4.83 2.23 10.80
N ASN A 553 -4.72 1.08 11.44
CA ASN A 553 -5.84 0.16 11.66
C ASN A 553 -5.70 -0.54 13.02
N VAL A 554 -6.67 -1.40 13.33
CA VAL A 554 -6.76 -2.14 14.59
C VAL A 554 -5.53 -3.01 14.88
N GLY A 555 -4.79 -3.45 13.87
CA GLY A 555 -3.55 -4.22 14.06
C GLY A 555 -2.44 -3.44 14.77
N LEU A 556 -2.53 -2.12 14.87
CA LEU A 556 -1.64 -1.30 15.70
C LEU A 556 -1.94 -1.36 17.19
N ALA A 557 -3.10 -1.90 17.59
CA ALA A 557 -3.52 -2.03 18.99
C ALA A 557 -2.84 -3.23 19.68
N VAL A 558 -1.51 -3.29 19.59
CA VAL A 558 -0.68 -4.36 20.15
C VAL A 558 0.57 -3.77 20.83
N SER A 559 1.09 -4.47 21.84
CA SER A 559 2.31 -4.07 22.55
C SER A 559 3.50 -3.96 21.59
N GLY A 560 4.31 -2.91 21.73
CA GLY A 560 5.45 -2.62 20.85
C GLY A 560 5.16 -1.64 19.71
N SER A 561 3.90 -1.41 19.35
CA SER A 561 3.50 -0.45 18.31
C SER A 561 3.89 1.00 18.66
N GLY A 562 3.63 1.42 19.90
CA GLY A 562 4.05 2.73 20.40
C GLY A 562 5.57 2.94 20.39
N ASP A 563 6.32 1.92 20.79
CA ASP A 563 7.79 1.95 20.81
C ASP A 563 8.37 2.23 19.41
N LEU A 564 7.76 1.64 18.37
CA LEU A 564 8.14 1.91 16.98
C LEU A 564 7.87 3.36 16.61
N LEU A 565 6.68 3.89 16.92
CA LEU A 565 6.35 5.28 16.63
C LEU A 565 7.38 6.23 17.27
N ALA A 566 7.69 6.04 18.56
CA ALA A 566 8.70 6.83 19.26
C ALA A 566 10.09 6.72 18.58
N GLY A 567 10.46 5.52 18.15
CA GLY A 567 11.66 5.27 17.36
C GLY A 567 11.69 5.99 16.01
N ILE A 568 10.58 5.98 15.25
CA ILE A 568 10.48 6.68 13.96
C ILE A 568 10.65 8.19 14.16
N VAL A 569 9.97 8.76 15.17
CA VAL A 569 10.13 10.18 15.53
C VAL A 569 11.61 10.47 15.84
N GLY A 570 12.23 9.70 16.73
CA GLY A 570 13.64 9.85 17.09
C GLY A 570 14.60 9.78 15.89
N GLY A 571 14.36 8.85 14.96
CA GLY A 571 15.18 8.72 13.76
C GLY A 571 15.06 9.89 12.79
N LEU A 572 13.84 10.41 12.59
CA LEU A 572 13.61 11.61 11.77
C LEU A 572 14.21 12.88 12.41
N LEU A 573 14.13 13.01 13.73
CA LEU A 573 14.77 14.10 14.46
C LEU A 573 16.30 14.03 14.36
N ALA A 574 16.88 12.83 14.46
CA ALA A 574 18.32 12.63 14.38
C ALA A 574 18.90 13.07 13.04
N ARG A 575 18.17 12.82 11.94
CA ARG A 575 18.58 13.29 10.60
C ARG A 575 18.24 14.77 10.32
N GLY A 576 17.76 15.49 11.33
CA GLY A 576 17.59 16.93 11.28
C GLY A 576 16.24 17.45 10.83
N ALA A 577 15.19 16.62 10.82
CA ALA A 577 13.84 17.12 10.61
C ALA A 577 13.41 18.05 11.77
N ASP A 578 12.61 19.05 11.44
CA ASP A 578 11.91 19.89 12.42
C ASP A 578 11.04 19.02 13.36
N PRO A 579 10.91 19.35 14.65
CA PRO A 579 10.18 18.51 15.60
C PRO A 579 8.71 18.23 15.27
N LEU A 580 7.96 19.22 14.80
CA LEU A 580 6.56 19.01 14.45
C LEU A 580 6.48 18.21 13.15
N LEU A 581 7.29 18.58 12.16
CA LEU A 581 7.40 17.87 10.89
C LEU A 581 7.74 16.38 11.10
N ALA A 582 8.73 16.09 11.95
CA ALA A 582 9.16 14.73 12.27
C ALA A 582 8.01 13.91 12.87
N THR A 583 7.26 14.50 13.81
CA THR A 583 6.11 13.86 14.44
C THR A 583 4.99 13.58 13.44
N VAL A 584 4.65 14.55 12.58
CA VAL A 584 3.65 14.43 11.51
C VAL A 584 4.01 13.31 10.53
N TRP A 585 5.24 13.27 10.05
CA TRP A 585 5.72 12.21 9.16
C TRP A 585 5.75 10.85 9.85
N ALA A 586 6.26 10.77 11.08
CA ALA A 586 6.39 9.52 11.81
C ALA A 586 5.05 8.84 12.04
N VAL A 587 4.06 9.60 12.53
CA VAL A 587 2.70 9.09 12.76
C VAL A 587 2.07 8.59 11.47
N HIS A 588 2.22 9.33 10.36
CA HIS A 588 1.65 8.92 9.08
C HIS A 588 2.34 7.68 8.49
N LEU A 589 3.68 7.62 8.53
CA LEU A 589 4.46 6.46 8.08
C LEU A 589 4.11 5.20 8.89
N HIS A 590 3.97 5.35 10.21
CA HIS A 590 3.58 4.27 11.10
C HIS A 590 2.19 3.72 10.75
N GLY A 591 1.20 4.61 10.56
CA GLY A 591 -0.15 4.23 10.13
C GLY A 591 -0.17 3.56 8.76
N LEU A 592 0.49 4.14 7.76
CA LEU A 592 0.54 3.57 6.40
C LEU A 592 1.22 2.20 6.36
N ALA A 593 2.30 2.01 7.13
CA ALA A 593 2.97 0.72 7.23
C ALA A 593 2.02 -0.34 7.82
N ALA A 594 1.24 0.01 8.85
CA ALA A 594 0.22 -0.87 9.38
C ALA A 594 -0.88 -1.20 8.36
N ASP A 595 -1.32 -0.23 7.56
CA ASP A 595 -2.34 -0.45 6.53
C ASP A 595 -1.85 -1.42 5.44
N ILE A 596 -0.57 -1.32 5.08
CA ILE A 596 0.06 -2.27 4.16
C ILE A 596 0.12 -3.68 4.79
N LEU A 597 0.52 -3.81 6.05
CA LEU A 597 0.55 -5.10 6.73
C LEU A 597 -0.84 -5.71 6.93
N ALA A 598 -1.85 -4.88 7.22
CA ALA A 598 -3.23 -5.32 7.32
C ALA A 598 -3.74 -5.95 6.03
N ARG A 599 -3.33 -5.40 4.87
CA ARG A 599 -3.67 -5.94 3.54
C ARG A 599 -2.85 -7.17 3.15
N THR A 600 -1.58 -7.23 3.55
CA THR A 600 -0.63 -8.26 3.08
C THR A 600 -0.49 -9.46 4.02
N VAL A 601 -0.76 -9.29 5.31
CA VAL A 601 -0.69 -10.34 6.34
C VAL A 601 -2.09 -10.64 6.89
N GLY A 602 -2.85 -9.58 7.19
CA GLY A 602 -4.20 -9.66 7.74
C GLY A 602 -4.46 -8.53 8.74
N PRO A 603 -5.73 -8.13 8.97
CA PRO A 603 -6.07 -6.97 9.80
C PRO A 603 -5.64 -7.11 11.27
N LEU A 604 -5.43 -8.35 11.73
CA LEU A 604 -4.87 -8.72 13.03
C LEU A 604 -3.79 -9.79 12.82
N GLY A 605 -2.81 -9.84 13.72
CA GLY A 605 -1.81 -10.92 13.76
C GLY A 605 -0.44 -10.58 13.16
N PHE A 606 -0.31 -9.48 12.41
CA PHE A 606 1.03 -8.96 12.08
C PHE A 606 1.72 -8.44 13.33
N LEU A 607 3.04 -8.54 13.34
CA LEU A 607 3.85 -8.19 14.49
C LEU A 607 4.44 -6.79 14.29
N PRO A 608 4.56 -5.97 15.35
CA PRO A 608 5.16 -4.64 15.25
C PRO A 608 6.53 -4.65 14.55
N ARG A 609 7.37 -5.66 14.84
CA ARG A 609 8.70 -5.80 14.21
C ARG A 609 8.68 -5.89 12.67
N GLU A 610 7.53 -6.13 12.06
CA GLU A 610 7.37 -6.16 10.61
C GLU A 610 7.13 -4.77 10.00
N LEU A 611 6.70 -3.76 10.77
CA LEU A 611 6.48 -2.39 10.25
C LEU A 611 7.77 -1.72 9.76
N PRO A 612 8.90 -1.77 10.50
CA PRO A 612 10.10 -1.01 10.13
C PRO A 612 10.64 -1.33 8.74
N ARG A 613 10.41 -2.54 8.21
CA ARG A 613 10.88 -2.92 6.87
C ARG A 613 10.23 -2.11 5.75
N LEU A 614 9.04 -1.56 5.98
CA LEU A 614 8.27 -0.79 4.99
C LEU A 614 8.66 0.69 4.95
N LEU A 615 9.27 1.20 6.04
CA LEU A 615 9.57 2.63 6.18
C LEU A 615 10.48 3.19 5.07
N PRO A 616 11.57 2.52 4.64
CA PRO A 616 12.42 3.06 3.58
C PRO A 616 11.68 3.26 2.25
N GLY A 617 10.82 2.31 1.86
CA GLY A 617 10.03 2.42 0.63
C GLY A 617 8.96 3.51 0.72
N LEU A 618 8.30 3.62 1.87
CA LEU A 618 7.31 4.68 2.14
C LEU A 618 7.95 6.07 2.11
N LEU A 619 9.11 6.24 2.76
CA LEU A 619 9.89 7.48 2.73
C LEU A 619 10.25 7.88 1.29
N ALA A 620 10.74 6.94 0.48
CA ALA A 620 11.09 7.20 -0.92
C ALA A 620 9.87 7.62 -1.77
N THR A 621 8.71 7.02 -1.52
CA THR A 621 7.48 7.25 -2.31
C THR A 621 6.80 8.57 -1.95
N LEU A 622 6.86 8.96 -0.68
CA LEU A 622 6.25 10.17 -0.15
C LEU A 622 7.13 11.42 -0.33
N ALA A 623 8.46 11.26 -0.38
CA ALA A 623 9.40 12.38 -0.55
C ALA A 623 9.50 12.90 -2.00
N ARG A 624 8.98 12.18 -3.01
CA ARG A 624 8.97 12.65 -4.39
C ARG A 624 7.96 13.80 -4.55
N PRO A 625 8.39 15.01 -4.98
CA PRO A 625 7.45 16.09 -5.25
C PRO A 625 6.49 15.64 -6.36
N GLY A 626 5.18 15.83 -6.12
CA GLY A 626 4.19 15.67 -7.18
C GLY A 626 4.48 16.65 -8.34
N PRO A 627 3.97 16.39 -9.55
CA PRO A 627 4.15 17.30 -10.67
C PRO A 627 3.71 18.72 -10.26
N ARG A 628 4.64 19.69 -10.37
CA ARG A 628 4.34 21.10 -10.15
C ARG A 628 3.38 21.52 -11.27
N ARG A 629 2.14 21.86 -10.91
CA ARG A 629 1.24 22.57 -11.81
C ARG A 629 1.89 23.92 -12.10
N GLN A 630 2.29 24.16 -13.35
CA GLN A 630 2.43 25.52 -13.87
C GLN A 630 1.06 26.01 -14.29
#